data_AF-A0A1E4LHY2-F1
#
_entry.id   AF-A0A1E4LHY2-F1
#
_cell.length_a   1.000
_cell.length_b   1.000
_cell.length_c   1.000
_cell.angle_alpha   90.00
_cell.angle_beta   90.00
_cell.angle_gamma   90.00
#
_symmetry.space_group_name_H-M   'P 1'
#
loop_
_entity.id
_entity.type
_entity.pdbx_description
1 polymer ?
#
loop_
_entity_poly.entity_id
_entity_poly.type
_entity_poly.pdbx_seq_one_letter_code
_entity_poly.pdbx_strand_id
1 'polypeptide(L)'
;MELKDKLKKLVNAYGVSGQEFAVSAIAAELLSPLVDKVDIDGFGNVTGYRSCGIPGAKKLLVDAHLDQIGFLVTQVTDEGFLRFMGMGVDPRMLLGSELTVMTRGGENLLGIVAAMPPHMQSPGDRSKALPISEMVVDIGMTGEQAKEKVHVGDYMAFANDAIDLQGDVVCGKSMDDRACFVSILHALELMKNKPLAVDFIVTGTTKEELGGHGAQTRTYHEKPDYAIAIDVCHATTPDAAPSDFTSKFGGGPVISIGTNSVPRFARRVIETARAKQVPFQLNAAPSHTGTNAWSMQHIGEGLPTLVVSLPLKYMHSPVEMLRMADVKNVGRLIAEFAMAFNGTL
;
A
#
# COMPACT_ATOMS: atom_id res chain seq x y z
N MET A 1 -18.98 1.30 10.26
CA MET A 1 -17.60 1.47 10.73
C MET A 1 -17.08 2.76 10.14
N GLU A 2 -16.54 3.67 10.96
CA GLU A 2 -15.98 4.93 10.48
C GLU A 2 -14.75 4.67 9.60
N LEU A 3 -14.47 5.59 8.67
CA LEU A 3 -13.39 5.41 7.68
C LEU A 3 -12.01 5.23 8.35
N LYS A 4 -11.77 5.96 9.44
CA LYS A 4 -10.52 5.87 10.22
C LYS A 4 -10.38 4.50 10.89
N ASP A 5 -11.47 3.91 11.37
CA ASP A 5 -11.43 2.59 12.00
C ASP A 5 -11.12 1.51 10.96
N LYS A 6 -11.64 1.64 9.74
CA LYS A 6 -11.27 0.77 8.61
C LYS A 6 -9.79 0.85 8.29
N LEU A 7 -9.24 2.06 8.27
CA LEU A 7 -7.80 2.29 8.11
C LEU A 7 -7.02 1.56 9.19
N LYS A 8 -7.29 1.84 10.47
CA LYS A 8 -6.59 1.20 11.60
C LYS A 8 -6.69 -0.33 11.54
N LYS A 9 -7.87 -0.88 11.18
CA LYS A 9 -8.08 -2.33 11.05
C LYS A 9 -7.16 -2.94 9.98
N LEU A 10 -6.96 -2.28 8.84
CA LEU A 10 -6.09 -2.77 7.77
C LEU A 10 -4.60 -2.55 8.08
N VAL A 11 -4.19 -1.36 8.53
CA VAL A 11 -2.77 -1.03 8.72
C VAL A 11 -2.15 -1.76 9.91
N ASN A 12 -2.94 -2.06 10.94
CA ASN A 12 -2.45 -2.84 12.09
C ASN A 12 -2.32 -4.34 11.77
N ALA A 13 -3.04 -4.84 10.76
CA ALA A 13 -2.87 -6.23 10.32
C ALA A 13 -1.44 -6.47 9.80
N TYR A 14 -0.97 -7.72 9.88
CA TYR A 14 0.30 -8.11 9.28
C TYR A 14 0.05 -8.76 7.92
N GLY A 15 0.82 -8.35 6.91
CA GLY A 15 0.61 -8.79 5.53
C GLY A 15 1.78 -8.38 4.65
N VAL A 16 2.96 -8.91 4.94
CA VAL A 16 4.19 -8.63 4.18
C VAL A 16 4.08 -9.21 2.78
N SER A 17 4.76 -8.62 1.79
CA SER A 17 4.78 -9.13 0.41
C SER A 17 5.09 -10.63 0.34
N GLY A 18 4.09 -11.42 -0.06
CA GLY A 18 4.10 -12.88 -0.07
C GLY A 18 3.41 -13.62 1.08
N GLN A 19 2.87 -12.90 2.07
CA GLN A 19 2.08 -13.44 3.18
C GLN A 19 0.86 -12.54 3.51
N GLU A 20 0.18 -12.06 2.49
CA GLU A 20 -0.91 -11.06 2.61
C GLU A 20 -2.25 -11.65 3.05
N PHE A 21 -2.42 -12.98 3.10
CA PHE A 21 -3.72 -13.63 3.26
C PHE A 21 -4.57 -13.12 4.45
N ALA A 22 -3.93 -12.78 5.58
CA ALA A 22 -4.63 -12.22 6.74
C ALA A 22 -5.22 -10.83 6.44
N VAL A 23 -4.45 -9.93 5.82
CA VAL A 23 -4.95 -8.61 5.42
C VAL A 23 -5.93 -8.71 4.26
N SER A 24 -5.75 -9.66 3.32
CA SER A 24 -6.69 -9.94 2.25
C SER A 24 -8.07 -10.35 2.78
N ALA A 25 -8.13 -11.18 3.83
CA ALA A 25 -9.39 -11.54 4.46
C ALA A 25 -10.11 -10.33 5.08
N ILE A 26 -9.36 -9.43 5.73
CA ILE A 26 -9.90 -8.18 6.30
C ILE A 26 -10.39 -7.24 5.19
N ALA A 27 -9.61 -7.07 4.12
CA ALA A 27 -9.97 -6.25 2.98
C ALA A 27 -11.24 -6.78 2.30
N ALA A 28 -11.37 -8.10 2.12
CA ALA A 28 -12.56 -8.74 1.57
C ALA A 28 -13.79 -8.53 2.46
N GLU A 29 -13.65 -8.63 3.79
CA GLU A 29 -14.72 -8.36 4.75
C GLU A 29 -15.23 -6.91 4.61
N LEU A 30 -14.32 -5.95 4.51
CA LEU A 30 -14.64 -4.52 4.36
C LEU A 30 -15.26 -4.19 3.00
N LEU A 31 -14.87 -4.91 1.95
CA LEU A 31 -15.32 -4.69 0.58
C LEU A 31 -16.70 -5.31 0.30
N SER A 32 -16.97 -6.49 0.86
CA SER A 32 -18.19 -7.28 0.65
C SER A 32 -19.51 -6.50 0.73
N PRO A 33 -19.76 -5.62 1.73
CA PRO A 33 -21.04 -4.88 1.81
C PRO A 33 -21.18 -3.74 0.79
N LEU A 34 -20.16 -3.50 -0.05
CA LEU A 34 -20.07 -2.35 -0.97
C LEU A 34 -20.13 -2.74 -2.46
N VAL A 35 -20.07 -4.03 -2.77
CA VAL A 35 -20.00 -4.58 -4.14
C VAL A 35 -20.92 -5.80 -4.29
N ASP A 36 -21.15 -6.25 -5.52
CA ASP A 36 -22.07 -7.36 -5.82
C ASP A 36 -21.42 -8.73 -5.54
N LYS A 37 -20.10 -8.82 -5.74
CA LYS A 37 -19.31 -10.04 -5.51
C LYS A 37 -17.91 -9.67 -5.03
N VAL A 38 -17.36 -10.49 -4.13
CA VAL A 38 -15.94 -10.47 -3.75
C VAL A 38 -15.32 -11.83 -4.05
N ASP A 39 -14.08 -11.81 -4.52
CA ASP A 39 -13.23 -12.98 -4.77
C ASP A 39 -11.86 -12.79 -4.12
N ILE A 40 -11.25 -13.87 -3.65
CA ILE A 40 -9.85 -13.90 -3.23
C ILE A 40 -9.17 -15.01 -4.04
N ASP A 41 -8.17 -14.64 -4.85
CA ASP A 41 -7.48 -15.60 -5.70
C ASP A 41 -6.32 -16.32 -4.99
N GLY A 42 -5.68 -17.28 -5.69
CA GLY A 42 -4.56 -18.04 -5.14
C GLY A 42 -3.29 -17.22 -4.86
N PHE A 43 -3.21 -15.99 -5.36
CA PHE A 43 -2.15 -15.02 -5.04
C PHE A 43 -2.49 -14.18 -3.80
N GLY A 44 -3.70 -14.32 -3.26
CA GLY A 44 -4.22 -13.50 -2.17
C GLY A 44 -4.77 -12.15 -2.61
N ASN A 45 -4.90 -11.88 -3.93
CA ASN A 45 -5.51 -10.64 -4.39
C ASN A 45 -7.00 -10.65 -4.04
N VAL A 46 -7.51 -9.53 -3.52
CA VAL A 46 -8.93 -9.33 -3.27
C VAL A 46 -9.55 -8.59 -4.45
N THR A 47 -10.61 -9.12 -5.04
CA THR A 47 -11.32 -8.45 -6.14
C THR A 47 -12.79 -8.24 -5.80
N GLY A 48 -13.26 -6.99 -5.90
CA GLY A 48 -14.66 -6.63 -5.77
C GLY A 48 -15.26 -6.25 -7.12
N TYR A 49 -16.47 -6.72 -7.39
CA TYR A 49 -17.17 -6.48 -8.65
C TYR A 49 -18.45 -5.71 -8.39
N ARG A 50 -18.61 -4.56 -9.05
CA ARG A 50 -19.85 -3.81 -9.08
C ARG A 50 -20.31 -3.60 -10.51
N SER A 51 -21.41 -4.24 -10.88
CA SER A 51 -21.98 -4.12 -12.22
C SER A 51 -22.79 -2.84 -12.37
N CYS A 52 -22.72 -2.25 -13.57
CA CYS A 52 -23.64 -1.18 -13.97
C CYS A 52 -24.98 -1.71 -14.54
N GLY A 53 -25.11 -3.03 -14.75
CA GLY A 53 -26.31 -3.67 -15.31
C GLY A 53 -26.48 -3.49 -16.83
N ILE A 54 -25.52 -2.87 -17.52
CA ILE A 54 -25.56 -2.64 -18.97
C ILE A 54 -24.72 -3.74 -19.66
N PRO A 55 -25.32 -4.59 -20.52
CA PRO A 55 -24.57 -5.62 -21.23
C PRO A 55 -23.46 -5.03 -22.11
N GLY A 56 -22.24 -5.56 -21.99
CA GLY A 56 -21.09 -5.11 -22.77
C GLY A 56 -20.54 -3.74 -22.34
N ALA A 57 -20.92 -3.25 -21.16
CA ALA A 57 -20.32 -2.05 -20.59
C ALA A 57 -18.81 -2.19 -20.46
N LYS A 58 -18.13 -1.04 -20.58
CA LYS A 58 -16.69 -0.94 -20.36
C LYS A 58 -16.36 -1.22 -18.90
N LYS A 59 -15.17 -1.75 -18.64
CA LYS A 59 -14.65 -2.04 -17.30
C LYS A 59 -13.64 -1.00 -16.86
N LEU A 60 -13.91 -0.36 -15.73
CA LEU A 60 -12.97 0.51 -15.02
C LEU A 60 -12.43 -0.25 -13.80
N LEU A 61 -11.14 -0.60 -13.84
CA LEU A 61 -10.44 -1.21 -12.72
C LEU A 61 -9.78 -0.13 -11.87
N VAL A 62 -9.95 -0.21 -10.56
CA VAL A 62 -9.29 0.66 -9.59
C VAL A 62 -8.53 -0.21 -8.60
N ASP A 63 -7.22 0.00 -8.55
CA ASP A 63 -6.27 -0.83 -7.82
C ASP A 63 -5.62 -0.05 -6.69
N ALA A 64 -5.35 -0.73 -5.58
CA ALA A 64 -4.47 -0.32 -4.49
C ALA A 64 -3.88 -1.60 -3.86
N HIS A 65 -2.62 -1.59 -3.45
CA HIS A 65 -2.00 -2.82 -2.94
C HIS A 65 -2.22 -3.01 -1.43
N LEU A 66 -2.20 -4.27 -1.00
CA LEU A 66 -2.45 -4.68 0.39
C LEU A 66 -1.18 -5.12 1.11
N ASP A 67 -0.15 -5.50 0.35
CA ASP A 67 1.13 -5.87 0.92
C ASP A 67 1.84 -4.69 1.56
N GLN A 68 2.85 -5.00 2.34
CA GLN A 68 3.75 -4.04 2.96
C GLN A 68 5.17 -4.57 2.85
N ILE A 69 6.14 -3.67 2.92
CA ILE A 69 7.53 -4.01 3.24
C ILE A 69 7.65 -4.82 4.54
N GLY A 70 8.73 -5.58 4.65
CA GLY A 70 9.00 -6.40 5.83
C GLY A 70 10.30 -7.17 5.75
N PHE A 71 10.33 -8.34 6.36
CA PHE A 71 11.55 -9.12 6.56
C PHE A 71 11.28 -10.61 6.45
N LEU A 72 12.33 -11.37 6.18
CA LEU A 72 12.34 -12.83 6.22
C LEU A 72 13.42 -13.34 7.16
N VAL A 73 13.06 -14.30 8.02
CA VAL A 73 14.03 -15.03 8.86
C VAL A 73 14.90 -15.91 7.98
N THR A 74 16.22 -15.77 8.08
CA THR A 74 17.20 -16.55 7.32
C THR A 74 17.91 -17.60 8.16
N GLN A 75 17.97 -17.42 9.47
CA GLN A 75 18.59 -18.36 10.39
C GLN A 75 18.05 -18.15 11.81
N VAL A 76 17.85 -19.25 12.55
CA VAL A 76 17.74 -19.24 14.01
C VAL A 76 19.08 -19.71 14.58
N THR A 77 19.73 -18.87 15.38
CA THR A 77 21.06 -19.15 15.96
C THR A 77 20.97 -20.12 17.14
N ASP A 78 22.12 -20.66 17.57
CA ASP A 78 22.19 -21.55 18.74
C ASP A 78 21.92 -20.80 20.06
N GLU A 79 22.10 -19.48 20.06
CA GLU A 79 21.84 -18.60 21.20
C GLU A 79 20.41 -18.08 21.25
N GLY A 80 19.60 -18.27 20.20
CA GLY A 80 18.17 -17.86 20.16
C GLY A 80 17.88 -16.58 19.39
N PHE A 81 18.89 -15.93 18.82
CA PHE A 81 18.72 -14.79 17.91
C PHE A 81 18.30 -15.22 16.50
N LEU A 82 17.59 -14.33 15.80
CA LEU A 82 17.21 -14.51 14.41
C LEU A 82 18.09 -13.67 13.50
N ARG A 83 18.68 -14.28 12.48
CA ARG A 83 19.21 -13.55 11.31
C ARG A 83 18.09 -13.35 10.31
N PHE A 84 18.18 -12.26 9.55
CA PHE A 84 17.11 -11.87 8.65
C PHE A 84 17.61 -11.10 7.44
N MET A 85 16.73 -10.97 6.45
CA MET A 85 16.88 -10.08 5.31
C MET A 85 15.71 -9.11 5.23
N GLY A 86 15.97 -7.92 4.71
CA GLY A 86 14.94 -6.91 4.47
C GLY A 86 14.32 -7.04 3.08
N MET A 87 13.03 -6.72 2.98
CA MET A 87 12.26 -6.64 1.75
C MET A 87 11.63 -5.24 1.68
N GLY A 88 12.22 -4.35 0.88
CA GLY A 88 11.75 -2.96 0.72
C GLY A 88 12.11 -1.99 1.86
N VAL A 89 12.95 -2.41 2.82
CA VAL A 89 13.26 -1.65 4.06
C VAL A 89 14.62 -0.96 4.03
N ASP A 90 14.71 0.21 4.67
CA ASP A 90 15.98 0.94 4.88
C ASP A 90 16.64 0.56 6.22
N PRO A 91 17.91 0.13 6.23
CA PRO A 91 18.61 -0.27 7.46
C PRO A 91 18.73 0.82 8.53
N ARG A 92 18.68 2.11 8.14
CA ARG A 92 18.81 3.25 9.05
C ARG A 92 17.70 3.32 10.11
N MET A 93 16.57 2.67 9.87
CA MET A 93 15.40 2.69 10.75
C MET A 93 15.27 1.45 11.63
N LEU A 94 16.21 0.49 11.53
CA LEU A 94 16.00 -0.83 12.12
C LEU A 94 16.46 -0.93 13.57
N LEU A 95 17.61 -0.39 13.94
CA LEU A 95 18.17 -0.58 15.29
C LEU A 95 17.22 -0.06 16.38
N GLY A 96 16.92 -0.91 17.35
CA GLY A 96 15.98 -0.61 18.44
C GLY A 96 14.50 -0.67 18.06
N SER A 97 14.18 -1.01 16.80
CA SER A 97 12.80 -1.21 16.37
C SER A 97 12.24 -2.54 16.86
N GLU A 98 10.94 -2.52 17.12
CA GLU A 98 10.13 -3.69 17.46
C GLU A 98 9.60 -4.34 16.18
N LEU A 99 9.84 -5.64 16.03
CA LEU A 99 9.32 -6.47 14.96
C LEU A 99 8.43 -7.58 15.52
N THR A 100 7.36 -7.90 14.79
CA THR A 100 6.53 -9.09 15.04
C THR A 100 6.93 -10.18 14.07
N VAL A 101 7.32 -11.34 14.61
CA VAL A 101 7.56 -12.59 13.87
C VAL A 101 6.24 -13.33 13.72
N MET A 102 5.80 -13.51 12.48
CA MET A 102 4.63 -14.32 12.15
C MET A 102 5.08 -15.76 11.94
N THR A 103 4.95 -16.58 12.97
CA THR A 103 5.42 -17.96 12.92
C THR A 103 4.52 -18.82 12.04
N ARG A 104 5.07 -19.86 11.43
CA ARG A 104 4.27 -20.89 10.73
C ARG A 104 3.17 -21.53 11.60
N GLY A 105 3.34 -21.53 12.92
CA GLY A 105 2.33 -22.01 13.89
C GLY A 105 1.14 -21.05 14.09
N GLY A 106 1.17 -19.86 13.50
CA GLY A 106 0.13 -18.83 13.64
C GLY A 106 0.30 -17.95 14.89
N GLU A 107 1.39 -18.11 15.65
CA GLU A 107 1.73 -17.22 16.75
C GLU A 107 2.44 -15.96 16.23
N ASN A 108 2.18 -14.82 16.87
CA ASN A 108 2.91 -13.58 16.69
C ASN A 108 3.86 -13.38 17.88
N LEU A 109 5.17 -13.39 17.62
CA LEU A 109 6.20 -13.19 18.64
C LEU A 109 6.84 -11.82 18.47
N LEU A 110 6.93 -11.05 19.56
CA LEU A 110 7.65 -9.78 19.54
C LEU A 110 9.16 -10.03 19.60
N GLY A 111 9.91 -9.29 18.80
CA GLY A 111 11.37 -9.26 18.82
C GLY A 111 11.91 -7.85 18.64
N ILE A 112 13.13 -7.64 19.10
CA ILE A 112 13.83 -6.36 19.05
C ILE A 112 15.01 -6.48 18.09
N VAL A 113 15.12 -5.56 17.14
CA VAL A 113 16.32 -5.48 16.31
C VAL A 113 17.48 -4.95 17.13
N ALA A 114 18.51 -5.77 17.26
CA ALA A 114 19.73 -5.48 18.01
C ALA A 114 20.97 -5.60 17.13
N ALA A 115 22.02 -4.89 17.54
CA ALA A 115 23.36 -5.05 17.01
C ALA A 115 24.37 -4.78 18.14
N MET A 116 25.66 -4.98 17.85
CA MET A 116 26.71 -4.69 18.80
C MET A 116 26.65 -3.21 19.25
N PRO A 117 26.64 -2.91 20.57
CA PRO A 117 26.53 -1.54 21.05
C PRO A 117 27.66 -0.62 20.56
N PRO A 118 27.41 0.68 20.28
CA PRO A 118 28.41 1.59 19.70
C PRO A 118 29.71 1.74 20.51
N HIS A 119 29.64 1.59 21.84
CA HIS A 119 30.81 1.68 22.73
C HIS A 119 31.71 0.44 22.66
N MET A 120 31.22 -0.66 22.10
CA MET A 120 31.98 -1.90 21.84
C MET A 120 32.49 -1.98 20.39
N GLN A 121 32.04 -1.10 19.51
CA GLN A 121 32.47 -1.04 18.11
C GLN A 121 33.84 -0.37 17.96
N SER A 122 34.57 -0.75 16.90
CA SER A 122 35.84 -0.13 16.55
C SER A 122 35.65 1.36 16.22
N PRO A 123 36.63 2.25 16.51
CA PRO A 123 36.46 3.70 16.35
C PRO A 123 36.08 4.19 14.94
N GLY A 124 36.33 3.40 13.89
CA GLY A 124 36.05 3.75 12.49
C GLY A 124 34.65 3.39 11.98
N ASP A 125 33.87 2.58 12.72
CA ASP A 125 32.60 2.02 12.23
C ASP A 125 31.38 2.91 12.54
N ARG A 126 31.57 3.98 13.33
CA ARG A 126 30.48 4.76 13.93
C ARG A 126 29.77 5.73 12.97
N SER A 127 30.30 5.99 11.79
CA SER A 127 29.78 7.01 10.86
C SER A 127 28.88 6.46 9.76
N LYS A 128 28.61 5.15 9.74
CA LYS A 128 27.78 4.50 8.72
C LYS A 128 26.64 3.73 9.37
N ALA A 129 25.51 3.64 8.68
CA ALA A 129 24.45 2.73 9.08
C ALA A 129 24.97 1.29 9.04
N LEU A 130 24.70 0.51 10.07
CA LEU A 130 25.06 -0.90 10.08
C LEU A 130 24.29 -1.64 8.97
N PRO A 131 24.92 -2.55 8.22
CA PRO A 131 24.20 -3.38 7.27
C PRO A 131 23.31 -4.39 8.01
N ILE A 132 22.20 -4.81 7.41
CA ILE A 132 21.25 -5.78 8.00
C ILE A 132 21.96 -7.09 8.39
N SER A 133 22.97 -7.52 7.64
CA SER A 133 23.75 -8.72 7.92
C SER A 133 24.49 -8.71 9.26
N GLU A 134 24.71 -7.53 9.84
CA GLU A 134 25.33 -7.32 11.16
C GLU A 134 24.29 -7.11 12.27
N MET A 135 23.01 -7.11 11.93
CA MET A 135 21.90 -7.03 12.87
C MET A 135 21.33 -8.43 13.16
N VAL A 136 20.66 -8.53 14.29
CA VAL A 136 19.86 -9.70 14.68
C VAL A 136 18.53 -9.26 15.26
N VAL A 137 17.54 -10.15 15.28
CA VAL A 137 16.33 -9.97 16.08
C VAL A 137 16.44 -10.84 17.32
N ASP A 138 16.29 -10.23 18.49
CA ASP A 138 16.20 -10.91 19.77
C ASP A 138 14.73 -11.06 20.17
N ILE A 139 14.27 -12.30 20.32
CA ILE A 139 12.90 -12.65 20.76
C ILE A 139 12.84 -13.06 22.24
N GLY A 140 13.95 -12.91 22.98
CA GLY A 140 14.04 -13.20 24.41
C GLY A 140 13.96 -14.69 24.77
N MET A 141 14.28 -15.57 23.83
CA MET A 141 14.20 -17.03 23.98
C MET A 141 15.58 -17.68 23.91
N THR A 142 15.74 -18.85 24.53
CA THR A 142 16.94 -19.68 24.30
C THR A 142 16.96 -20.23 22.88
N GLY A 143 18.12 -20.69 22.40
CA GLY A 143 18.23 -21.33 21.08
C GLY A 143 17.30 -22.52 20.89
N GLU A 144 17.12 -23.36 21.92
CA GLU A 144 16.19 -24.49 21.88
C GLU A 144 14.74 -24.00 21.69
N GLN A 145 14.29 -23.05 22.52
CA GLN A 145 12.94 -22.48 22.45
C GLN A 145 12.67 -21.77 21.12
N ALA A 146 13.65 -20.99 20.64
CA ALA A 146 13.53 -20.25 19.39
C ALA A 146 13.40 -21.19 18.19
N LYS A 147 14.17 -22.29 18.15
CA LYS A 147 14.13 -23.28 17.07
C LYS A 147 12.85 -24.12 17.05
N GLU A 148 12.16 -24.26 18.19
CA GLU A 148 10.85 -24.90 18.22
C GLU A 148 9.75 -24.02 17.62
N LYS A 149 9.86 -22.69 17.76
CA LYS A 149 8.81 -21.74 17.41
C LYS A 149 9.02 -21.06 16.06
N VAL A 150 10.25 -20.69 15.73
CA VAL A 150 10.60 -19.88 14.56
C VAL A 150 11.38 -20.72 13.56
N HIS A 151 11.07 -20.54 12.28
CA HIS A 151 11.68 -21.26 11.19
C HIS A 151 12.25 -20.31 10.13
N VAL A 152 13.23 -20.80 9.37
CA VAL A 152 13.69 -20.10 8.16
C VAL A 152 12.51 -19.93 7.21
N GLY A 153 12.31 -18.70 6.74
CA GLY A 153 11.17 -18.33 5.90
C GLY A 153 9.97 -17.76 6.66
N ASP A 154 9.98 -17.74 8.00
CA ASP A 154 8.98 -16.97 8.75
C ASP A 154 9.14 -15.47 8.43
N TYR A 155 8.01 -14.80 8.24
CA TYR A 155 7.97 -13.38 7.90
C TYR A 155 8.04 -12.54 9.18
N MET A 156 8.56 -11.33 9.06
CA MET A 156 8.46 -10.32 10.13
C MET A 156 8.03 -8.96 9.57
N ALA A 157 7.38 -8.16 10.41
CA ALA A 157 6.93 -6.80 10.12
C ALA A 157 7.16 -5.90 11.34
N PHE A 158 7.20 -4.58 11.15
CA PHE A 158 7.19 -3.64 12.27
C PHE A 158 5.98 -3.87 13.18
N ALA A 159 6.17 -3.80 14.50
CA ALA A 159 5.14 -4.07 15.49
C ALA A 159 4.20 -2.88 15.77
N ASN A 160 4.53 -1.68 15.28
CA ASN A 160 3.81 -0.45 15.60
C ASN A 160 2.36 -0.48 15.11
N ASP A 161 1.43 -0.25 16.04
CA ASP A 161 0.04 0.05 15.73
C ASP A 161 -0.16 1.50 15.30
N ALA A 162 -1.20 1.75 14.51
CA ALA A 162 -1.57 3.09 14.10
C ALA A 162 -2.14 3.92 15.26
N ILE A 163 -1.61 5.12 15.43
CA ILE A 163 -1.98 6.10 16.46
C ILE A 163 -2.57 7.36 15.83
N ASP A 164 -3.42 8.05 16.59
CA ASP A 164 -3.88 9.39 16.24
C ASP A 164 -2.85 10.43 16.68
N LEU A 165 -2.54 11.37 15.79
CA LEU A 165 -1.82 12.59 16.13
C LEU A 165 -2.79 13.78 16.16
N GLN A 166 -2.26 14.99 16.34
CA GLN A 166 -3.07 16.20 16.43
C GLN A 166 -3.84 16.46 15.13
N GLY A 167 -5.09 16.92 15.29
CA GLY A 167 -5.97 17.23 14.16
C GLY A 167 -6.50 15.96 13.48
N ASP A 168 -6.35 15.88 12.16
CA ASP A 168 -6.87 14.78 11.32
C ASP A 168 -5.76 13.83 10.84
N VAL A 169 -4.63 13.81 11.53
CA VAL A 169 -3.44 13.03 11.16
C VAL A 169 -3.44 11.66 11.85
N VAL A 170 -3.10 10.62 11.08
CA VAL A 170 -2.87 9.26 11.59
C VAL A 170 -1.42 8.88 11.25
N CYS A 171 -0.76 8.22 12.20
CA CYS A 171 0.62 7.74 12.07
C CYS A 171 0.65 6.22 12.29
N GLY A 172 1.39 5.48 11.49
CA GLY A 172 1.58 4.03 11.68
C GLY A 172 2.37 3.40 10.53
N LYS A 173 2.51 2.08 10.56
CA LYS A 173 3.09 1.30 9.46
C LYS A 173 2.07 1.04 8.35
N SER A 174 2.53 0.69 7.16
CA SER A 174 1.70 0.09 6.09
C SER A 174 0.52 0.96 5.66
N MET A 175 0.68 2.29 5.79
CA MET A 175 -0.23 3.25 5.16
C MET A 175 -0.08 3.16 3.65
N ASP A 176 1.18 3.03 3.22
CA ASP A 176 1.57 2.46 1.94
C ASP A 176 1.21 0.96 1.89
N ASP A 177 0.20 0.51 1.13
CA ASP A 177 -0.78 1.31 0.37
C ASP A 177 -2.24 1.07 0.82
N ARG A 178 -2.37 0.51 2.03
CA ARG A 178 -3.68 0.18 2.60
C ARG A 178 -4.56 1.42 2.80
N ALA A 179 -3.97 2.61 2.92
CA ALA A 179 -4.71 3.87 2.97
C ALA A 179 -5.40 4.22 1.64
N CYS A 180 -4.80 3.86 0.50
CA CYS A 180 -5.43 4.03 -0.80
C CYS A 180 -6.53 3.00 -1.03
N PHE A 181 -6.37 1.76 -0.57
CA PHE A 181 -7.47 0.79 -0.56
C PHE A 181 -8.66 1.31 0.26
N VAL A 182 -8.41 1.91 1.42
CA VAL A 182 -9.45 2.59 2.24
C VAL A 182 -10.11 3.76 1.48
N SER A 183 -9.35 4.48 0.68
CA SER A 183 -9.89 5.53 -0.20
C SER A 183 -10.86 4.94 -1.24
N ILE A 184 -10.57 3.76 -1.80
CA ILE A 184 -11.48 3.04 -2.71
C ILE A 184 -12.74 2.60 -1.98
N LEU A 185 -12.64 2.08 -0.75
CA LEU A 185 -13.80 1.74 0.08
C LEU A 185 -14.70 2.97 0.26
N HIS A 186 -14.12 4.14 0.53
CA HIS A 186 -14.87 5.39 0.64
C HIS A 186 -15.54 5.79 -0.68
N ALA A 187 -14.86 5.60 -1.82
CA ALA A 187 -15.44 5.85 -3.13
C ALA A 187 -16.70 4.99 -3.37
N LEU A 188 -16.63 3.69 -3.04
CA LEU A 188 -17.77 2.78 -3.16
C LEU A 188 -18.94 3.18 -2.25
N GLU A 189 -18.68 3.64 -1.02
CA GLU A 189 -19.70 4.17 -0.12
C GLU A 189 -20.42 5.38 -0.73
N LEU A 190 -19.68 6.34 -1.27
CA LEU A 190 -20.26 7.53 -1.91
C LEU A 190 -21.08 7.19 -3.15
N MET A 191 -20.65 6.18 -3.89
CA MET A 191 -21.35 5.70 -5.07
C MET A 191 -22.52 4.78 -4.73
N LYS A 192 -22.77 4.40 -3.47
CA LYS A 192 -23.82 3.43 -3.12
C LYS A 192 -25.18 3.88 -3.66
N ASN A 193 -25.89 2.98 -4.34
CA ASN A 193 -27.18 3.23 -5.00
C ASN A 193 -27.15 4.34 -6.08
N LYS A 194 -25.97 4.68 -6.60
CA LYS A 194 -25.82 5.58 -7.75
C LYS A 194 -25.64 4.78 -9.05
N PRO A 195 -26.27 5.19 -10.15
CA PRO A 195 -26.06 4.54 -11.45
C PRO A 195 -24.63 4.81 -11.94
N LEU A 196 -24.06 3.82 -12.62
CA LEU A 196 -22.78 3.91 -13.33
C LEU A 196 -23.02 3.56 -14.80
N ALA A 197 -22.13 3.99 -15.69
CA ALA A 197 -22.16 3.60 -17.11
C ALA A 197 -21.10 2.56 -17.47
N VAL A 198 -20.29 2.15 -16.49
CA VAL A 198 -19.20 1.20 -16.61
C VAL A 198 -19.27 0.19 -15.47
N ASP A 199 -18.82 -1.03 -15.71
CA ASP A 199 -18.57 -1.99 -14.64
C ASP A 199 -17.34 -1.51 -13.84
N PHE A 200 -17.49 -1.46 -12.52
CA PHE A 200 -16.47 -0.97 -11.61
C PHE A 200 -15.83 -2.15 -10.88
N ILE A 201 -14.55 -2.37 -11.12
CA ILE A 201 -13.76 -3.47 -10.54
C ILE A 201 -12.78 -2.86 -9.55
N VAL A 202 -12.75 -3.38 -8.34
CA VAL A 202 -11.78 -2.98 -7.31
C VAL A 202 -10.82 -4.11 -7.07
N THR A 203 -9.53 -3.81 -7.01
CA THR A 203 -8.50 -4.80 -6.65
C THR A 203 -7.70 -4.31 -5.45
N GLY A 204 -7.57 -5.20 -4.47
CA GLY A 204 -6.59 -5.15 -3.38
C GLY A 204 -5.47 -6.13 -3.72
N THR A 205 -4.41 -5.66 -4.37
CA THR A 205 -3.38 -6.53 -4.96
C THR A 205 -2.25 -6.88 -4.00
N THR A 206 -1.55 -7.97 -4.29
CA THR A 206 -0.42 -8.47 -3.49
C THR A 206 0.91 -8.25 -4.21
N LYS A 207 2.01 -8.27 -3.44
CA LYS A 207 3.38 -8.22 -3.95
C LYS A 207 3.68 -7.02 -4.87
N GLU A 208 3.16 -5.84 -4.56
CA GLU A 208 3.51 -4.60 -5.26
C GLU A 208 4.98 -4.28 -5.04
N GLU A 209 5.37 -4.23 -3.77
CA GLU A 209 6.67 -3.78 -3.26
C GLU A 209 7.87 -4.54 -3.83
N LEU A 210 7.60 -5.74 -4.36
CA LEU A 210 8.57 -6.66 -4.94
C LEU A 210 8.37 -6.90 -6.44
N GLY A 211 7.55 -6.09 -7.13
CA GLY A 211 7.44 -6.09 -8.60
C GLY A 211 6.03 -6.04 -9.18
N GLY A 212 4.99 -5.67 -8.43
CA GLY A 212 3.63 -5.50 -8.96
C GLY A 212 2.96 -6.80 -9.43
N HIS A 213 3.30 -7.94 -8.84
CA HIS A 213 2.91 -9.26 -9.37
C HIS A 213 1.39 -9.51 -9.26
N GLY A 214 0.77 -9.07 -8.17
CA GLY A 214 -0.68 -9.17 -7.97
C GLY A 214 -1.45 -8.40 -9.05
N ALA A 215 -1.09 -7.14 -9.29
CA ALA A 215 -1.73 -6.33 -10.31
C ALA A 215 -1.53 -6.86 -11.73
N GLN A 216 -0.37 -7.45 -12.03
CA GLN A 216 -0.13 -8.09 -13.33
C GLN A 216 -1.09 -9.25 -13.59
N THR A 217 -1.18 -10.17 -12.64
CA THR A 217 -2.04 -11.34 -12.76
C THR A 217 -3.52 -10.95 -12.79
N ARG A 218 -3.92 -9.99 -11.96
CA ARG A 218 -5.31 -9.54 -11.86
C ARG A 218 -5.77 -8.79 -13.09
N THR A 219 -4.98 -7.85 -13.58
CA THR A 219 -5.29 -7.09 -14.79
C THR A 219 -5.36 -8.01 -16.01
N TYR A 220 -4.46 -9.00 -16.13
CA TYR A 220 -4.53 -9.99 -17.21
C TYR A 220 -5.83 -10.80 -17.19
N HIS A 221 -6.28 -11.23 -16.01
CA HIS A 221 -7.53 -11.97 -15.88
C HIS A 221 -8.76 -11.09 -16.12
N GLU A 222 -8.81 -9.90 -15.53
CA GLU A 222 -9.99 -9.03 -15.59
C GLU A 222 -10.23 -8.42 -16.96
N LYS A 223 -9.15 -8.21 -17.72
CA LYS A 223 -9.16 -7.55 -19.03
C LYS A 223 -9.95 -6.23 -18.98
N PRO A 224 -9.56 -5.29 -18.10
CA PRO A 224 -10.25 -4.01 -18.01
C PRO A 224 -10.03 -3.18 -19.28
N ASP A 225 -10.91 -2.21 -19.53
CA ASP A 225 -10.73 -1.23 -20.60
C ASP A 225 -9.93 0.00 -20.14
N TYR A 226 -9.98 0.30 -18.84
CA TYR A 226 -9.29 1.39 -18.18
C TYR A 226 -8.84 0.96 -16.80
N ALA A 227 -7.66 1.39 -16.36
CA ALA A 227 -7.19 1.16 -14.99
C ALA A 227 -6.69 2.43 -14.32
N ILE A 228 -7.01 2.57 -13.03
CA ILE A 228 -6.45 3.59 -12.16
C ILE A 228 -5.69 2.85 -11.05
N ALA A 229 -4.37 3.05 -10.96
CA ALA A 229 -3.63 2.69 -9.76
C ALA A 229 -3.73 3.86 -8.79
N ILE A 230 -4.23 3.57 -7.60
CA ILE A 230 -4.16 4.48 -6.47
C ILE A 230 -3.03 4.00 -5.60
N ASP A 231 -2.09 4.91 -5.33
CA ASP A 231 -0.88 4.61 -4.58
C ASP A 231 -0.54 5.80 -3.69
N VAL A 232 0.45 5.72 -2.83
CA VAL A 232 0.95 6.88 -2.11
C VAL A 232 1.95 7.69 -2.97
N CYS A 233 2.27 8.90 -2.51
CA CYS A 233 3.38 9.69 -3.05
C CYS A 233 4.00 10.51 -1.93
N HIS A 234 5.21 11.02 -2.15
CA HIS A 234 5.91 11.77 -1.13
C HIS A 234 5.26 13.12 -0.84
N ALA A 235 4.79 13.30 0.39
CA ALA A 235 4.39 14.60 0.91
C ALA A 235 5.63 15.41 1.34
N THR A 236 5.59 16.74 1.16
CA THR A 236 6.72 17.63 1.50
C THR A 236 7.08 17.54 3.00
N THR A 237 8.36 17.28 3.26
CA THR A 237 9.01 17.30 4.58
C THR A 237 10.12 18.37 4.61
N PRO A 238 10.64 18.77 5.80
CA PRO A 238 11.65 19.84 5.90
C PRO A 238 12.95 19.60 5.12
N ASP A 239 13.27 18.34 4.86
CA ASP A 239 14.44 17.87 4.13
C ASP A 239 14.22 17.77 2.61
N ALA A 240 13.00 17.97 2.12
CA ALA A 240 12.69 17.89 0.70
C ALA A 240 13.35 19.01 -0.11
N ALA A 241 14.08 18.64 -1.15
CA ALA A 241 14.60 19.57 -2.15
C ALA A 241 13.52 19.88 -3.22
N PRO A 242 13.62 21.02 -3.92
CA PRO A 242 12.70 21.32 -5.04
C PRO A 242 12.71 20.27 -6.16
N SER A 243 13.80 19.51 -6.30
CA SER A 243 13.95 18.42 -7.27
C SER A 243 13.22 17.13 -6.90
N ASP A 244 12.67 17.02 -5.70
CA ASP A 244 12.11 15.76 -5.19
C ASP A 244 10.63 15.59 -5.58
N PHE A 245 10.05 16.57 -6.29
CA PHE A 245 8.67 16.53 -6.82
C PHE A 245 7.62 16.12 -5.77
N THR A 246 7.75 16.64 -4.55
CA THR A 246 6.84 16.33 -3.45
C THR A 246 5.50 17.07 -3.54
N SER A 247 4.48 16.52 -2.88
CA SER A 247 3.13 17.09 -2.83
C SER A 247 2.80 17.68 -1.46
N LYS A 248 1.87 18.64 -1.41
CA LYS A 248 1.45 19.25 -0.14
C LYS A 248 0.68 18.24 0.70
N PHE A 249 1.06 18.15 1.97
CA PHE A 249 0.34 17.39 3.00
C PHE A 249 -0.98 18.09 3.36
N GLY A 250 -2.13 17.48 3.06
CA GLY A 250 -3.44 18.12 3.12
C GLY A 250 -3.87 18.84 1.84
N GLY A 251 -3.17 18.62 0.73
CA GLY A 251 -3.47 19.25 -0.56
C GLY A 251 -4.49 18.51 -1.42
N GLY A 252 -5.00 17.35 -0.96
CA GLY A 252 -5.87 16.47 -1.73
C GLY A 252 -5.11 15.51 -2.66
N PRO A 253 -5.85 14.68 -3.41
CA PRO A 253 -5.31 13.71 -4.37
C PRO A 253 -4.33 14.33 -5.36
N VAL A 254 -3.32 13.56 -5.73
CA VAL A 254 -2.29 13.97 -6.69
C VAL A 254 -2.52 13.23 -8.00
N ILE A 255 -2.86 13.96 -9.06
CA ILE A 255 -3.11 13.36 -10.38
C ILE A 255 -1.80 13.39 -11.17
N SER A 256 -1.30 12.21 -11.54
CA SER A 256 -0.05 12.09 -12.29
C SER A 256 -0.27 12.38 -13.78
N ILE A 257 0.62 13.19 -14.36
CA ILE A 257 0.71 13.49 -15.78
C ILE A 257 2.07 13.02 -16.27
N GLY A 258 2.11 12.16 -17.30
CA GLY A 258 3.37 11.65 -17.79
C GLY A 258 3.24 10.38 -18.63
N THR A 259 4.34 9.63 -18.77
CA THR A 259 4.39 8.49 -19.69
C THR A 259 3.50 7.33 -19.28
N ASN A 260 3.28 7.14 -17.98
CA ASN A 260 2.44 6.06 -17.45
C ASN A 260 0.96 6.44 -17.29
N SER A 261 0.64 7.74 -17.36
CA SER A 261 -0.73 8.25 -17.28
C SER A 261 -1.21 8.74 -18.64
N VAL A 262 -2.18 8.06 -19.25
CA VAL A 262 -2.70 8.45 -20.56
C VAL A 262 -3.24 9.90 -20.52
N PRO A 263 -2.74 10.84 -21.37
CA PRO A 263 -3.06 12.26 -21.22
C PRO A 263 -4.55 12.61 -21.27
N ARG A 264 -5.33 11.94 -22.13
CA ARG A 264 -6.80 12.11 -22.19
C ARG A 264 -7.49 11.60 -20.93
N PHE A 265 -6.95 10.54 -20.31
CA PHE A 265 -7.45 10.01 -19.04
C PHE A 265 -7.21 11.00 -17.90
N ALA A 266 -5.97 11.45 -17.72
CA ALA A 266 -5.63 12.44 -16.72
C ALA A 266 -6.46 13.73 -16.89
N ARG A 267 -6.61 14.22 -18.13
CA ARG A 267 -7.44 15.40 -18.43
C ARG A 267 -8.89 15.22 -17.99
N ARG A 268 -9.50 14.06 -18.30
CA ARG A 268 -10.89 13.77 -17.94
C ARG A 268 -11.08 13.76 -16.42
N VAL A 269 -10.14 13.17 -15.68
CA VAL A 269 -10.18 13.17 -14.19
C VAL A 269 -10.01 14.59 -13.64
N ILE A 270 -9.09 15.39 -14.20
CA ILE A 270 -8.89 16.80 -13.81
C ILE A 270 -10.15 17.64 -14.08
N GLU A 271 -10.81 17.45 -15.22
CA GLU A 271 -12.07 18.12 -15.55
C GLU A 271 -13.16 17.78 -14.54
N THR A 272 -13.29 16.50 -14.16
CA THR A 272 -14.21 16.08 -13.11
C THR A 272 -13.88 16.71 -11.77
N ALA A 273 -12.61 16.70 -11.36
CA ALA A 273 -12.16 17.31 -10.10
C ALA A 273 -12.55 18.80 -10.04
N ARG A 274 -12.32 19.54 -11.14
CA ARG A 274 -12.71 20.96 -11.26
C ARG A 274 -14.23 21.14 -11.20
N ALA A 275 -14.98 20.37 -11.99
CA ALA A 275 -16.45 20.47 -12.05
C ALA A 275 -17.11 20.15 -10.71
N LYS A 276 -16.54 19.23 -9.94
CA LYS A 276 -17.04 18.77 -8.64
C LYS A 276 -16.38 19.45 -7.45
N GLN A 277 -15.49 20.41 -7.70
CA GLN A 277 -14.77 21.17 -6.66
C GLN A 277 -14.06 20.24 -5.66
N VAL A 278 -13.42 19.19 -6.18
CA VAL A 278 -12.52 18.32 -5.40
C VAL A 278 -11.13 18.96 -5.43
N PRO A 279 -10.49 19.25 -4.29
CA PRO A 279 -9.12 19.74 -4.29
C PRO A 279 -8.20 18.67 -4.87
N PHE A 280 -7.23 19.08 -5.68
CA PHE A 280 -6.24 18.17 -6.26
C PHE A 280 -4.92 18.88 -6.51
N GLN A 281 -3.88 18.08 -6.68
CA GLN A 281 -2.55 18.49 -7.05
C GLN A 281 -2.14 17.78 -8.33
N LEU A 282 -1.10 18.28 -9.00
CA LEU A 282 -0.55 17.66 -10.19
C LEU A 282 0.87 17.21 -9.91
N ASN A 283 1.22 16.01 -10.37
CA ASN A 283 2.59 15.52 -10.40
C ASN A 283 3.01 15.24 -11.85
N ALA A 284 4.23 15.63 -12.21
CA ALA A 284 4.81 15.32 -13.50
C ALA A 284 5.71 14.08 -13.38
N ALA A 285 5.32 12.97 -14.02
CA ALA A 285 6.02 11.69 -13.94
C ALA A 285 6.57 11.26 -15.31
N PRO A 286 7.80 11.66 -15.68
CA PRO A 286 8.33 11.44 -17.03
C PRO A 286 8.73 9.97 -17.31
N SER A 287 8.72 9.09 -16.32
CA SER A 287 9.18 7.70 -16.44
C SER A 287 8.44 6.79 -15.44
N HIS A 288 9.07 5.69 -15.05
CA HIS A 288 8.58 4.72 -14.07
C HIS A 288 7.99 5.41 -12.84
N THR A 289 6.72 5.14 -12.55
CA THR A 289 6.00 5.77 -11.42
C THR A 289 6.26 5.08 -10.09
N GLY A 290 6.72 3.82 -10.13
CA GLY A 290 6.91 3.01 -8.92
C GLY A 290 5.60 2.46 -8.39
N THR A 291 4.58 2.31 -9.25
CA THR A 291 3.25 1.86 -8.86
C THR A 291 2.78 0.74 -9.78
N ASN A 292 1.73 0.04 -9.39
CA ASN A 292 1.10 -1.00 -10.22
C ASN A 292 0.68 -0.54 -11.63
N ALA A 293 0.39 0.75 -11.83
CA ALA A 293 0.09 1.28 -13.18
C ALA A 293 1.22 1.04 -14.17
N TRP A 294 2.47 0.99 -13.71
CA TRP A 294 3.62 0.73 -14.56
C TRP A 294 3.56 -0.65 -15.19
N SER A 295 3.21 -1.66 -14.39
CA SER A 295 3.07 -3.04 -14.82
C SER A 295 1.76 -3.29 -15.57
N MET A 296 0.69 -2.56 -15.21
CA MET A 296 -0.62 -2.70 -15.86
C MET A 296 -0.65 -2.20 -17.30
N GLN A 297 0.07 -1.11 -17.61
CA GLN A 297 -0.05 -0.41 -18.90
C GLN A 297 0.28 -1.25 -20.14
N HIS A 298 1.11 -2.28 -20.00
CA HIS A 298 1.58 -3.11 -21.11
C HIS A 298 0.91 -4.50 -21.14
N ILE A 299 -0.15 -4.70 -20.35
CA ILE A 299 -0.90 -5.97 -20.35
C ILE A 299 -1.89 -5.99 -21.51
N GLY A 300 -1.98 -7.14 -22.17
CA GLY A 300 -2.84 -7.31 -23.34
C GLY A 300 -2.35 -6.50 -24.53
N GLU A 301 -3.21 -5.63 -25.07
CA GLU A 301 -2.92 -4.80 -26.24
C GLU A 301 -2.44 -3.38 -25.86
N GLY A 302 -2.13 -3.17 -24.58
CA GLY A 302 -1.89 -1.86 -24.00
C GLY A 302 -3.14 -1.33 -23.31
N LEU A 303 -3.03 -1.10 -22.00
CA LEU A 303 -4.14 -0.68 -21.16
C LEU A 303 -4.03 0.82 -20.86
N PRO A 304 -5.06 1.63 -21.15
CA PRO A 304 -5.11 3.01 -20.69
C PRO A 304 -5.08 3.11 -19.16
N THR A 305 -3.93 3.54 -18.63
CA THR A 305 -3.68 3.70 -17.19
C THR A 305 -3.67 5.15 -16.75
N LEU A 306 -3.94 5.35 -15.46
CA LEU A 306 -3.75 6.61 -14.73
C LEU A 306 -3.22 6.30 -13.33
N VAL A 307 -2.33 7.14 -12.81
CA VAL A 307 -1.94 7.14 -11.40
C VAL A 307 -2.61 8.30 -10.67
N VAL A 308 -3.25 8.00 -9.55
CA VAL A 308 -3.78 8.97 -8.58
C VAL A 308 -3.14 8.68 -7.24
N SER A 309 -2.44 9.64 -6.65
CA SER A 309 -1.69 9.38 -5.42
C SER A 309 -2.23 10.08 -4.17
N LEU A 310 -2.04 9.44 -3.02
CA LEU A 310 -2.26 9.98 -1.68
C LEU A 310 -0.95 10.55 -1.12
N PRO A 311 -0.89 11.84 -0.71
CA PRO A 311 0.30 12.38 -0.06
C PRO A 311 0.60 11.70 1.28
N LEU A 312 1.78 11.09 1.39
CA LEU A 312 2.26 10.36 2.56
C LEU A 312 3.63 10.88 3.00
N LYS A 313 3.82 11.09 4.31
CA LYS A 313 5.14 11.38 4.88
C LYS A 313 5.78 10.10 5.39
N TYR A 314 7.11 10.05 5.30
CA TYR A 314 7.95 8.99 5.88
C TYR A 314 7.61 7.59 5.33
N MET A 315 7.29 7.54 4.03
CA MET A 315 7.05 6.31 3.26
C MET A 315 8.12 5.25 3.53
N HIS A 316 7.70 3.99 3.58
CA HIS A 316 8.51 2.81 3.89
C HIS A 316 9.13 2.83 5.29
N SER A 317 8.44 3.42 6.28
CA SER A 317 8.86 3.45 7.68
C SER A 317 7.75 2.94 8.62
N PRO A 318 8.06 2.60 9.88
CA PRO A 318 7.01 2.25 10.86
C PRO A 318 6.13 3.44 11.29
N VAL A 319 6.45 4.66 10.83
CA VAL A 319 5.86 5.92 11.29
C VAL A 319 5.34 6.77 10.14
N GLU A 320 4.82 6.13 9.10
CA GLU A 320 4.18 6.84 7.98
C GLU A 320 3.02 7.70 8.46
N MET A 321 2.89 8.91 7.90
CA MET A 321 1.83 9.84 8.28
C MET A 321 1.01 10.32 7.10
N LEU A 322 -0.31 10.30 7.27
CA LEU A 322 -1.29 10.81 6.31
C LEU A 322 -2.32 11.72 6.99
N ARG A 323 -3.05 12.51 6.19
CA ARG A 323 -4.26 13.19 6.63
C ARG A 323 -5.50 12.42 6.19
N MET A 324 -6.44 12.22 7.12
CA MET A 324 -7.72 11.60 6.78
C MET A 324 -8.54 12.44 5.79
N ALA A 325 -8.35 13.76 5.74
CA ALA A 325 -8.96 14.60 4.72
C ALA A 325 -8.48 14.25 3.29
N ASP A 326 -7.20 13.92 3.11
CA ASP A 326 -6.66 13.52 1.80
C ASP A 326 -7.20 12.16 1.38
N VAL A 327 -7.23 11.17 2.29
CA VAL A 327 -7.85 9.84 2.07
C VAL A 327 -9.31 10.00 1.60
N LYS A 328 -10.09 10.86 2.25
CA LYS A 328 -11.47 11.15 1.85
C LYS A 328 -11.55 11.80 0.47
N ASN A 329 -10.67 12.74 0.16
CA ASN A 329 -10.66 13.44 -1.12
C ASN A 329 -10.21 12.55 -2.29
N VAL A 330 -9.28 11.61 -2.06
CA VAL A 330 -8.94 10.57 -3.04
C VAL A 330 -10.18 9.74 -3.36
N GLY A 331 -10.86 9.20 -2.33
CA GLY A 331 -12.10 8.43 -2.53
C GLY A 331 -13.20 9.24 -3.22
N ARG A 332 -13.37 10.52 -2.85
CA ARG A 332 -14.32 11.42 -3.51
C ARG A 332 -13.99 11.67 -4.98
N LEU A 333 -12.72 11.87 -5.33
CA LEU A 333 -12.30 12.05 -6.72
C LEU A 333 -12.67 10.84 -7.58
N ILE A 334 -12.36 9.65 -7.09
CA ILE A 334 -12.64 8.39 -7.79
C ILE A 334 -14.15 8.18 -7.95
N ALA A 335 -14.94 8.41 -6.89
CA ALA A 335 -16.38 8.30 -6.95
C ALA A 335 -17.01 9.26 -7.96
N GLU A 336 -16.60 10.54 -7.92
CA GLU A 336 -17.10 11.57 -8.83
C GLU A 336 -16.71 11.27 -10.29
N PHE A 337 -15.49 10.80 -10.52
CA PHE A 337 -15.06 10.36 -11.84
C PHE A 337 -15.89 9.18 -12.34
N ALA A 338 -16.00 8.10 -11.56
CA ALA A 338 -16.73 6.89 -11.94
C ALA A 338 -18.22 7.18 -12.24
N MET A 339 -18.87 8.05 -11.47
CA MET A 339 -20.26 8.47 -11.73
C MET A 339 -20.41 9.35 -12.98
N ALA A 340 -19.38 10.12 -13.35
CA ALA A 340 -19.40 11.00 -14.52
C ALA A 340 -18.85 10.32 -15.80
N PHE A 341 -18.20 9.17 -15.66
CA PHE A 341 -17.53 8.48 -16.76
C PHE A 341 -18.53 7.64 -17.57
N ASN A 342 -18.55 7.86 -18.89
CA ASN A 342 -19.46 7.21 -19.83
C ASN A 342 -18.82 6.05 -20.61
N GLY A 343 -17.63 5.59 -20.19
CA GLY A 343 -16.87 4.54 -20.87
C GLY A 343 -15.96 5.03 -22.00
N THR A 344 -15.87 6.34 -22.24
CA THR A 344 -15.01 6.92 -23.30
C THR A 344 -14.16 8.07 -22.77
N LEU A 345 -12.86 8.06 -23.10
CA LEU A 345 -11.89 9.12 -22.82
C LEU A 345 -11.85 10.20 -23.89
#